data_AF-A0AAF1KKY5-F1
#
_entry.id   AF-A0AAF1KKY5-F1
#
_cell.length_a   1.000
_cell.length_b   1.000
_cell.length_c   1.000
_cell.angle_alpha   90.00
_cell.angle_beta   90.00
_cell.angle_gamma   90.00
#
_symmetry.space_group_name_H-M   'P 1'
#
loop_
_entity.id
_entity.type
_entity.pdbx_description
1 polymer ?
#
loop_
_entity_poly.entity_id
_entity_poly.type
_entity_poly.pdbx_seq_one_letter_code
_entity_poly.pdbx_strand_id
1 'polypeptide(L)'
;MVEDRQTKHVMPPYNLQRKDYRSLLEVMGLSVEMGRYGSLEAMIAERGSKIEALNAEGDVPILNEMRRKLAAGKKIEATHGRGALLNLDHEYILNRLEHLPSEQVENARRYRGYKYGSLNDREA
;
A
#
# COMPACT_ATOMS: atom_id res chain seq x y z
N MET A 1 27.47 32.51 -34.93
CA MET A 1 27.35 32.32 -33.47
C MET A 1 25.94 32.75 -33.12
N VAL A 2 25.01 31.87 -32.76
CA VAL A 2 25.02 31.00 -31.57
C VAL A 2 24.25 29.71 -31.89
N GLU A 3 24.82 28.55 -31.58
CA GLU A 3 24.12 27.27 -31.54
C GLU A 3 23.21 27.25 -30.30
N ASP A 4 21.90 27.21 -30.50
CA ASP A 4 20.92 27.01 -29.43
C ASP A 4 20.85 25.51 -29.10
N ARG A 5 21.79 25.03 -28.28
CA ARG A 5 21.71 23.69 -27.70
C ARG A 5 20.85 23.75 -26.44
N GLN A 6 19.54 23.68 -26.61
CA GLN A 6 18.65 23.23 -25.54
C GLN A 6 18.94 21.76 -25.24
N THR A 7 19.96 21.52 -24.42
CA THR A 7 20.10 20.27 -23.68
C THR A 7 18.94 20.20 -22.69
N LYS A 8 17.83 19.59 -23.13
CA LYS A 8 16.79 19.10 -22.24
C LYS A 8 17.51 18.22 -21.21
N HIS A 9 17.47 18.61 -19.94
CA HIS A 9 17.85 17.76 -18.83
C HIS A 9 16.90 16.56 -18.83
N VAL A 10 17.26 15.52 -19.58
CA VAL A 10 16.67 14.20 -19.43
C VAL A 10 17.19 13.71 -18.09
N MET A 11 16.35 13.75 -17.06
CA MET A 11 16.67 13.07 -15.81
C MET A 11 17.01 11.62 -16.15
N PRO A 12 18.15 11.08 -15.68
CA PRO A 12 18.46 9.69 -15.92
C PRO A 12 17.30 8.85 -15.37
N PRO A 13 16.83 7.81 -16.10
CA PRO A 13 15.84 6.90 -15.56
C PRO A 13 16.41 6.36 -14.24
N TYR A 14 15.67 6.57 -13.15
CA TYR A 14 16.00 5.97 -11.85
C TYR A 14 16.17 4.46 -12.04
N ASN A 15 17.43 4.01 -12.08
CA ASN A 15 17.79 2.60 -12.08
C ASN A 15 17.50 2.06 -10.67
N LEU A 16 16.24 1.75 -10.38
CA LEU A 16 15.90 0.91 -9.22
C LEU A 16 16.47 -0.48 -9.50
N GLN A 17 17.36 -0.94 -8.62
CA GLN A 17 17.93 -2.28 -8.70
C GLN A 17 16.90 -3.30 -8.19
N ARG A 18 16.99 -4.57 -8.60
CA ARG A 18 16.07 -5.64 -8.14
C ARG A 18 15.89 -5.70 -6.61
N LYS A 19 16.93 -5.36 -5.84
CA LYS A 19 16.88 -5.31 -4.38
C LYS A 19 15.86 -4.29 -3.86
N ASP A 20 15.71 -3.17 -4.54
CA ASP A 20 14.81 -2.07 -4.15
C ASP A 20 13.33 -2.46 -4.28
N TYR A 21 13.01 -3.38 -5.20
CA TYR A 21 11.64 -3.85 -5.43
C TYR A 21 11.21 -4.95 -4.46
N ARG A 22 12.12 -5.84 -4.07
CA ARG A 22 11.83 -6.82 -3.01
C ARG A 22 11.50 -6.11 -1.70
N SER A 23 12.29 -5.10 -1.35
CA SER A 23 12.00 -4.22 -0.21
C SER A 23 10.67 -3.47 -0.36
N LEU A 24 10.30 -3.06 -1.57
CA LEU A 24 8.99 -2.44 -1.80
C LEU A 24 7.81 -3.41 -1.58
N LEU A 25 7.91 -4.65 -2.06
CA LEU A 25 6.88 -5.68 -1.83
C LEU A 25 6.76 -6.02 -0.33
N GLU A 26 7.88 -6.06 0.40
CA GLU A 26 7.90 -6.21 1.85
C GLU A 26 7.17 -5.04 2.54
N VAL A 27 7.42 -3.80 2.11
CA VAL A 27 6.71 -2.61 2.64
C VAL A 27 5.22 -2.61 2.29
N MET A 28 4.83 -3.14 1.13
CA MET A 28 3.42 -3.38 0.78
C MET A 28 2.78 -4.41 1.71
N GLY A 29 3.48 -5.51 2.02
CA GLY A 29 3.05 -6.51 2.99
C GLY A 29 2.84 -5.92 4.38
N LEU A 30 3.81 -5.16 4.89
CA LEU A 30 3.70 -4.44 6.16
C LEU A 30 2.51 -3.46 6.16
N SER A 31 2.22 -2.82 5.03
CA SER A 31 1.05 -1.94 4.91
C SER A 31 -0.27 -2.69 5.05
N VAL A 32 -0.35 -3.93 4.57
CA VAL A 32 -1.51 -4.81 4.82
C VAL A 32 -1.60 -5.19 6.29
N GLU A 33 -0.50 -5.60 6.92
CA GLU A 33 -0.47 -6.04 8.33
C GLU A 33 -0.88 -4.92 9.31
N MET A 34 -0.45 -3.70 9.00
CA MET A 34 -0.86 -2.49 9.72
C MET A 34 -2.27 -2.02 9.34
N GLY A 35 -2.85 -2.53 8.25
CA GLY A 35 -4.16 -2.09 7.77
C GLY A 35 -4.17 -0.74 7.07
N ARG A 36 -3.01 -0.28 6.58
CA ARG A 36 -2.83 1.01 5.90
C ARG A 36 -3.09 0.88 4.41
N TYR A 37 -4.33 0.59 4.04
CA TYR A 37 -4.73 0.37 2.64
C TYR A 37 -4.57 1.60 1.75
N GLY A 38 -4.70 2.82 2.28
CA GLY A 38 -4.37 4.04 1.53
C GLY A 38 -2.89 4.13 1.14
N SER A 39 -1.97 3.71 2.02
CA SER A 39 -0.54 3.63 1.68
C SER A 39 -0.26 2.54 0.65
N LEU A 40 -0.93 1.40 0.79
CA LEU A 40 -0.83 0.30 -0.17
C LEU A 40 -1.28 0.75 -1.58
N GLU A 41 -2.39 1.47 -1.66
CA GLU A 41 -2.90 2.05 -2.91
C GLU A 41 -1.89 2.98 -3.57
N ALA A 42 -1.35 3.95 -2.82
CA ALA A 42 -0.36 4.89 -3.32
C ALA A 42 0.88 4.17 -3.89
N MET A 43 1.41 3.18 -3.16
CA MET A 43 2.56 2.40 -3.62
C MET A 43 2.27 1.60 -4.89
N ILE A 44 1.11 0.95 -5.00
CA ILE A 44 0.72 0.20 -6.21
C ILE A 44 0.55 1.16 -7.39
N ALA A 45 -0.08 2.32 -7.19
CA ALA A 45 -0.29 3.30 -8.24
C ALA A 45 1.04 3.87 -8.77
N GLU A 46 1.98 4.21 -7.89
CA GLU A 46 3.24 4.83 -8.28
C GLU A 46 4.27 3.84 -8.86
N ARG A 47 4.26 2.59 -8.37
CA ARG A 47 5.34 1.63 -8.62
C ARG A 47 4.90 0.30 -9.21
N GLY A 48 3.59 0.01 -9.28
CA GLY A 48 3.06 -1.26 -9.75
C GLY A 48 3.48 -1.60 -11.18
N SER A 49 3.37 -0.65 -12.11
CA SER A 49 3.76 -0.86 -13.52
C SER A 49 5.26 -1.12 -13.69
N LYS A 50 6.09 -0.55 -12.81
CA LYS A 50 7.55 -0.77 -12.80
C LYS A 50 7.91 -2.15 -12.27
N ILE A 51 7.19 -2.62 -11.24
CA ILE A 51 7.33 -4.00 -10.72
C ILE A 51 6.97 -5.00 -11.82
N GLU A 52 5.89 -4.76 -12.57
CA GLU A 52 5.45 -5.63 -13.68
C GLU A 52 6.47 -5.67 -14.82
N ALA A 53 7.00 -4.51 -15.22
CA ALA A 53 7.94 -4.39 -16.33
C ALA A 53 9.30 -5.08 -16.08
N LEU A 54 9.73 -5.19 -14.83
CA LEU A 54 11.02 -5.80 -14.46
C LEU A 54 10.94 -7.31 -14.22
N ASN A 55 9.76 -7.89 -14.41
CA ASN A 55 9.45 -9.23 -13.97
C ASN A 55 9.66 -10.28 -15.05
N ALA A 56 10.92 -10.65 -15.27
CA ALA A 56 11.26 -11.90 -15.95
C ALA A 56 11.28 -13.12 -14.99
N GLU A 57 11.06 -12.94 -13.68
CA GLU A 57 11.38 -13.94 -12.63
C GLU A 57 10.24 -14.35 -11.69
N GLY A 58 9.00 -13.87 -11.88
CA GLY A 58 7.82 -14.42 -11.21
C GLY A 58 7.35 -13.75 -9.92
N ASP A 59 7.66 -12.47 -9.64
CA ASP A 59 7.11 -11.72 -8.49
C ASP A 59 5.70 -11.10 -8.73
N VAL A 60 5.13 -11.31 -9.93
CA VAL A 60 3.77 -10.89 -10.31
C VAL A 60 2.69 -11.44 -9.35
N PRO A 61 2.80 -12.67 -8.80
CA PRO A 61 1.83 -13.21 -7.85
C PRO A 61 1.69 -12.37 -6.56
N ILE A 62 2.79 -11.85 -6.01
CA ILE A 62 2.75 -11.05 -4.77
C ILE A 62 2.06 -9.71 -5.05
N LEU A 63 2.42 -9.02 -6.13
CA LEU A 63 1.76 -7.76 -6.51
C LEU A 63 0.25 -7.98 -6.75
N ASN A 64 -0.14 -9.08 -7.38
CA ASN A 64 -1.55 -9.43 -7.60
C ASN A 64 -2.28 -9.79 -6.30
N GLU A 65 -1.60 -10.43 -5.34
CA GLU A 65 -2.14 -10.61 -3.99
C GLU A 65 -2.37 -9.27 -3.29
N MET A 66 -1.40 -8.35 -3.35
CA MET A 66 -1.54 -7.01 -2.77
C MET A 66 -2.71 -6.24 -3.40
N ARG A 67 -2.90 -6.34 -4.72
CA ARG A 67 -4.07 -5.76 -5.41
C ARG A 67 -5.39 -6.36 -4.93
N ARG A 68 -5.46 -7.68 -4.76
CA ARG A 68 -6.68 -8.36 -4.25
C ARG A 68 -6.99 -7.93 -2.82
N LYS A 69 -5.98 -7.91 -1.94
CA LYS A 69 -6.09 -7.41 -0.57
C LYS A 69 -6.52 -5.95 -0.55
N LEU A 70 -5.95 -5.10 -1.41
CA LEU A 70 -6.37 -3.71 -1.55
C LEU A 70 -7.84 -3.59 -1.96
N ALA A 71 -8.28 -4.34 -2.98
CA ALA A 71 -9.66 -4.31 -3.43
C ALA A 71 -10.63 -4.73 -2.31
N ALA A 72 -10.30 -5.77 -1.55
CA ALA A 72 -11.08 -6.17 -0.38
C ALA A 72 -11.09 -5.07 0.70
N GLY A 73 -9.93 -4.49 0.98
CA GLY A 73 -9.80 -3.41 1.96
C GLY A 73 -10.64 -2.18 1.62
N LYS A 74 -10.63 -1.77 0.34
CA LYS A 74 -11.43 -0.63 -0.14
C LYS A 74 -12.93 -0.85 -0.01
N LYS A 75 -13.43 -2.08 -0.19
CA LYS A 75 -14.85 -2.40 0.03
C LYS A 75 -15.24 -2.18 1.49
N ILE A 76 -14.42 -2.66 2.41
CA ILE A 76 -14.65 -2.49 3.84
C ILE A 76 -14.57 -1.02 4.24
N GLU A 77 -13.56 -0.28 3.76
CA GLU A 77 -13.44 1.15 4.05
C GLU A 77 -14.57 1.99 3.42
N ALA A 78 -15.15 1.56 2.30
CA ALA A 78 -16.32 2.22 1.72
C ALA A 78 -17.56 2.08 2.61
N THR A 79 -17.71 0.94 3.30
CA THR A 79 -18.84 0.64 4.19
C THR A 79 -18.64 1.20 5.60
N HIS A 80 -17.42 1.10 6.14
CA HIS A 80 -17.14 1.38 7.55
C HIS A 80 -16.28 2.63 7.78
N GLY A 81 -15.92 3.34 6.71
CA GLY A 81 -15.08 4.54 6.75
C GLY A 81 -13.60 4.24 6.59
N ARG A 82 -12.84 5.25 6.15
CA ARG A 82 -11.38 5.14 6.01
C ARG A 82 -10.74 4.81 7.37
N GLY A 83 -9.74 3.96 7.35
CA GLY A 83 -9.06 3.51 8.56
C GLY A 83 -9.86 2.51 9.39
N ALA A 84 -11.06 2.08 8.95
CA ALA A 84 -11.78 0.96 9.58
C ALA A 84 -10.89 -0.28 9.71
N LEU A 85 -9.98 -0.46 8.75
CA LEU A 85 -9.04 -1.55 8.76
C LEU A 85 -7.71 -1.27 9.50
N LEU A 86 -7.56 -0.18 10.24
CA LEU A 86 -6.32 0.10 10.95
C LEU A 86 -6.10 -0.93 12.07
N ASN A 87 -4.95 -1.60 12.06
CA ASN A 87 -4.60 -2.56 13.10
C ASN A 87 -4.07 -1.82 14.35
N LEU A 88 -4.97 -1.53 15.28
CA LEU A 88 -4.65 -0.81 16.52
C LEU A 88 -3.77 -1.61 17.49
N ASP A 89 -3.53 -2.90 17.25
CA ASP A 89 -2.66 -3.74 18.07
C ASP A 89 -1.25 -3.86 17.48
N HIS A 90 -1.02 -3.35 16.27
CA HIS A 90 0.29 -3.37 15.63
C HIS A 90 1.22 -2.34 16.30
N GLU A 91 2.41 -2.76 16.73
CA GLU A 91 3.37 -1.91 17.47
C GLU A 91 3.64 -0.55 16.79
N TYR A 92 3.89 -0.57 15.48
CA TYR A 92 4.06 0.66 14.71
C TYR A 92 2.85 1.62 14.77
N ILE A 93 1.62 1.07 14.73
CA ILE A 93 0.41 1.88 14.81
C ILE A 93 0.23 2.44 16.22
N LEU A 94 0.45 1.60 17.25
CA LEU A 94 0.42 2.00 18.66
C LEU A 94 1.33 3.21 18.92
N ASN A 95 2.57 3.16 18.42
CA ASN A 95 3.56 4.23 18.57
C ASN A 95 3.22 5.51 17.78
N ARG A 96 2.19 5.50 16.93
CA ARG A 96 1.80 6.66 16.10
C ARG A 96 0.33 7.05 16.27
N LEU A 97 -0.39 6.49 17.24
CA LEU A 97 -1.82 6.72 17.45
C LEU A 97 -2.18 8.21 17.55
N GLU A 98 -1.37 9.00 18.24
CA GLU A 98 -1.59 10.44 18.42
C GLU A 98 -1.47 11.25 17.12
N HIS A 99 -0.77 10.72 16.12
CA HIS A 99 -0.54 11.36 14.82
C HIS A 99 -1.52 10.88 13.74
N LEU A 100 -2.36 9.89 14.05
CA LEU A 100 -3.37 9.40 13.14
C LEU A 100 -4.63 10.27 13.22
N PRO A 101 -5.33 10.50 12.08
CA PRO A 101 -6.59 11.23 12.11
C PRO A 101 -7.58 10.55 13.08
N SER A 102 -8.16 11.33 13.98
CA SER A 102 -9.03 10.81 15.05
C SER A 102 -10.21 9.99 14.50
N GLU A 103 -10.76 10.39 13.36
CA GLU A 103 -11.80 9.67 12.63
C GLU A 103 -11.35 8.26 12.21
N GLN A 104 -10.11 8.10 11.73
CA GLN A 104 -9.59 6.79 11.33
C GLN A 104 -9.43 5.86 12.54
N VAL A 105 -8.94 6.40 13.66
CA VAL A 105 -8.80 5.65 14.91
C VAL A 105 -10.18 5.26 15.44
N GLU A 106 -11.18 6.13 15.34
CA GLU A 106 -12.54 5.83 15.76
C GLU A 106 -13.19 4.77 14.86
N ASN A 107 -13.09 4.89 13.54
CA ASN A 107 -13.56 3.89 12.58
C ASN A 107 -12.93 2.51 12.86
N ALA A 108 -11.62 2.48 13.11
CA ALA A 108 -10.89 1.27 13.49
C ALA A 108 -11.42 0.66 14.80
N ARG A 109 -11.67 1.47 15.83
CA ARG A 109 -12.22 0.99 17.11
C ARG A 109 -13.63 0.41 16.94
N ARG A 110 -14.48 1.08 16.15
CA ARG A 110 -15.83 0.63 15.83
C ARG A 110 -15.80 -0.69 15.05
N TYR A 111 -14.96 -0.77 14.02
CA TYR A 111 -14.83 -1.97 13.19
C TYR A 111 -14.12 -3.13 13.90
N ARG A 112 -13.16 -2.89 14.80
CA ARG A 112 -12.52 -3.95 15.62
C ARG A 112 -13.51 -4.70 16.50
N GLY A 113 -14.61 -4.07 16.91
CA GLY A 113 -15.75 -4.73 17.54
C GLY A 113 -16.39 -5.83 16.66
N TYR A 114 -16.14 -5.78 15.35
CA TYR A 114 -16.48 -6.77 14.33
C TYR A 114 -15.21 -7.55 13.91
N LYS A 115 -14.64 -8.34 14.84
CA LYS A 115 -13.53 -9.32 14.64
C LYS A 115 -12.53 -9.01 13.51
N TYR A 116 -11.47 -8.33 13.88
CA TYR A 116 -10.22 -8.30 13.13
C TYR A 116 -9.59 -9.71 13.04
N GLY A 117 -9.34 -10.21 11.83
CA GLY A 117 -8.56 -11.45 11.65
C GLY A 117 -8.97 -12.36 10.50
N SER A 118 -10.10 -12.09 9.84
CA SER A 118 -10.53 -12.90 8.71
C SER A 118 -11.07 -11.99 7.60
N LEU A 119 -10.16 -11.53 6.73
CA LEU A 119 -10.54 -11.17 5.35
C LEU A 119 -11.06 -12.39 4.57
N ASN A 120 -10.97 -13.58 5.19
CA ASN A 120 -11.71 -14.77 4.83
C ASN A 120 -12.99 -14.85 5.67
N ASP A 121 -14.06 -15.35 5.08
CA ASP A 121 -15.32 -15.74 5.72
C ASP A 121 -16.34 -14.62 5.96
N ARG A 122 -17.30 -14.62 5.02
CA ARG A 122 -18.67 -14.07 5.07
C ARG A 122 -18.92 -12.72 4.39
N GLU A 123 -18.70 -12.68 3.08
CA GLU A 123 -19.68 -12.07 2.16
C GLU A 123 -19.78 -12.94 0.89
N ALA A 124 -20.48 -14.06 1.04
CA ALA A 124 -21.12 -14.84 -0.03
C ALA A 124 -22.54 -15.18 0.43
#